data_AF-A0A140NQM8-F1
#
_entry.id   AF-A0A140NQM8-F1
#
_cell.length_a   1.000
_cell.length_b   1.000
_cell.length_c   1.000
_cell.angle_alpha   90.00
_cell.angle_beta   90.00
_cell.angle_gamma   90.00
#
_symmetry.space_group_name_H-M   'P 1'
#
loop_
_entity.id
_entity.type
_entity.pdbx_description
1 polymer ?
#
loop_
_entity_poly.entity_id
_entity_poly.type
_entity_poly.pdbx_seq_one_letter_code
_entity_poly.pdbx_strand_id
1 'polypeptide(L)' 'MKILNGCLVLIPDSEDTRTIKQQNQQQQAQLNEIKFKINELVANQKSR' A
#
# COMPACT_ATOMS: atom_id res chain seq x y z
N MET A 1 -1.91 17.69 3.15
CA MET A 1 -0.81 17.86 4.14
C MET A 1 -0.51 16.51 4.76
N LYS A 2 0.76 16.08 4.85
CA LYS A 2 1.15 14.79 5.46
C LYS A 2 2.26 15.00 6.49
N ILE A 3 2.29 14.16 7.52
CA ILE A 3 3.33 14.17 8.55
C ILE A 3 4.21 12.93 8.34
N LEU A 4 5.51 13.14 8.19
CA LEU A 4 6.49 12.07 8.07
C LEU A 4 7.58 12.32 9.12
N ASN A 5 7.77 11.36 10.03
CA ASN A 5 8.78 11.42 11.11
C ASN A 5 8.70 12.70 11.97
N GLY A 6 7.48 13.20 12.24
CA GLY A 6 7.28 14.42 13.01
C GLY A 6 7.51 15.72 12.23
N CYS A 7 7.93 15.65 10.97
CA CYS A 7 8.05 16.80 10.07
C CYS A 7 6.78 16.97 9.24
N LEU A 8 6.37 18.22 9.07
CA LEU A 8 5.29 18.59 8.16
C LEU A 8 5.81 18.58 6.71
N VAL A 9 5.34 17.64 5.90
CA VAL A 9 5.72 17.56 4.48
C VAL A 9 4.56 18.04 3.62
N LEU A 10 4.81 19.12 2.89
CA LEU A 10 3.91 19.61 1.86
C LEU A 10 4.17 18.80 0.59
N ILE A 11 3.26 17.90 0.25
CA ILE A 11 3.28 17.26 -1.05
C ILE A 11 2.37 18.08 -1.96
N PRO A 12 2.92 18.79 -2.96
CA PRO A 12 2.11 19.58 -3.89
C PRO A 12 1.22 18.66 -4.72
N ASP A 13 -0.02 19.10 -4.99
CA ASP A 13 -0.96 18.35 -5.82
C ASP A 13 -0.69 18.57 -7.31
N SER A 14 0.57 18.32 -7.71
CA SER A 14 0.99 18.33 -9.11
C SER A 14 0.54 17.04 -9.82
N GLU A 15 0.49 17.09 -11.16
CA GLU A 15 0.14 15.92 -11.97
C GLU A 15 1.07 14.73 -11.71
N ASP A 16 2.38 14.96 -11.59
CA ASP A 16 3.35 13.91 -11.23
C ASP A 16 3.03 13.26 -9.89
N THR A 17 2.68 14.06 -8.89
CA THR A 17 2.32 13.56 -7.55
C THR A 17 1.04 12.74 -7.62
N ARG A 18 0.05 13.14 -8.43
CA ARG A 18 -1.19 12.39 -8.63
C ARG A 18 -0.93 11.04 -9.30
N THR A 19 -0.08 11.02 -10.33
CA THR A 19 0.31 9.78 -11.02
C THR A 19 1.04 8.82 -10.08
N ILE A 20 2.02 9.32 -9.31
CA ILE A 20 2.74 8.51 -8.32
C ILE A 20 1.78 7.98 -7.25
N LYS A 21 0.85 8.81 -6.77
CA LYS A 21 -0.16 8.40 -5.79
C LYS A 21 -1.03 7.26 -6.35
N GLN A 22 -1.46 7.36 -7.60
CA GLN A 22 -2.28 6.34 -8.26
C GLN A 22 -1.51 5.03 -8.43
N GLN A 23 -0.25 5.10 -8.87
CA GLN A 23 0.64 3.94 -8.98
C GLN A 23 0.86 3.27 -7.61
N ASN A 24 1.12 4.06 -6.56
CA ASN A 24 1.29 3.55 -5.20
C ASN A 24 0.01 2.87 -4.68
N GLN A 25 -1.17 3.40 -5.01
CA GLN A 25 -2.45 2.77 -4.66
C GLN A 25 -2.62 1.42 -5.36
N GLN A 26 -2.27 1.32 -6.64
CA GLN A 26 -2.32 0.07 -7.38
C GLN A 26 -1.33 -0.97 -6.83
N GLN A 27 -0.10 -0.55 -6.51
CA GLN A 27 0.90 -1.43 -5.89
C GLN A 27 0.41 -1.93 -4.52
N GLN A 28 -0.20 -1.06 -3.70
CA GLN A 28 -0.74 -1.45 -2.41
C GLN A 28 -1.88 -2.48 -2.55
N ALA A 29 -2.73 -2.34 -3.55
CA ALA A 29 -3.79 -3.31 -3.81
C ALA A 29 -3.23 -4.69 -4.17
N GLN A 30 -2.20 -4.75 -5.03
CA GLN A 30 -1.51 -6.00 -5.38
C GLN A 30 -0.85 -6.65 -4.16
N LEU A 31 -0.18 -5.86 -3.31
CA LEU A 31 0.42 -6.36 -2.07
C LEU A 31 -0.62 -6.92 -1.11
N ASN A 32 -1.79 -6.28 -1.00
CA ASN A 32 -2.88 -6.76 -0.16
C ASN A 32 -3.42 -8.10 -0.66
N GLU A 33 -3.55 -8.28 -1.97
CA GLU A 33 -3.95 -9.56 -2.57
C GLU A 33 -2.95 -10.68 -2.27
N ILE A 34 -1.65 -10.40 -2.41
CA ILE A 34 -0.58 -11.36 -2.07
C ILE A 34 -0.64 -11.71 -0.58
N LYS A 35 -0.76 -10.71 0.29
CA LYS A 35 -0.88 -10.93 1.74
C LYS A 35 -2.09 -11.80 2.08
N PHE A 36 -3.21 -11.58 1.41
CA PHE A 36 -4.42 -12.39 1.59
C PHE A 36 -4.17 -13.85 1.16
N LYS A 37 -3.61 -14.08 -0.02
CA LYS A 37 -3.26 -15.43 -0.52
C LYS A 37 -2.32 -16.16 0.42
N ILE A 38 -1.30 -15.48 0.97
CA ILE A 38 -0.38 -16.06 1.96
C ILE A 38 -1.13 -16.46 3.22
N ASN A 39 -2.02 -15.61 3.74
CA ASN A 39 -2.80 -15.93 4.93
C ASN A 39 -3.70 -17.15 4.73
N GLU A 40 -4.37 -17.26 3.57
CA GLU A 40 -5.18 -18.43 3.21
C GLU A 40 -4.33 -19.71 3.15
N LEU A 41 -3.14 -19.65 2.53
CA LEU A 41 -2.23 -20.79 2.46
C LEU A 41 -1.76 -21.22 3.85
N VAL A 42 -1.41 -20.28 4.73
CA VAL A 42 -1.01 -20.55 6.11
C VAL A 42 -2.17 -21.12 6.92
N ALA A 43 -3.39 -20.59 6.75
CA ALA A 43 -4.58 -21.09 7.42
C ALA A 43 -4.92 -22.52 6.99
N ASN A 44 -4.87 -22.81 5.69
CA ASN A 44 -5.08 -24.15 5.16
C ASN A 44 -4.03 -25.16 5.62
N GLN A 45 -2.77 -24.73 5.81
CA GLN A 45 -1.74 -25.60 6.39
C GLN A 45 -1.99 -25.93 7.86
N LYS A 46 -2.50 -24.98 8.65
CA LYS A 46 -2.80 -25.20 10.08
C LYS A 46 -4.07 -26.02 10.33
N SER A 47 -4.93 -26.15 9.32
CA SER A 47 -6.17 -26.94 9.39
C SER A 47 -5.96 -28.42 9.02
N ARG A 48 -4.74 -28.82 8.63
CA ARG A 48 -4.33 -30.22 8.40
C ARG A 48 -3.49 -30.72 9.57
#